data_AF-A0A8S3PW58-F1
#
_entry.id   AF-A0A8S3PW58-F1
#
_cell.length_a   1.000
_cell.length_b   1.000
_cell.length_c   1.000
_cell.angle_alpha   90.00
_cell.angle_beta   90.00
_cell.angle_gamma   90.00
#
_symmetry.space_group_name_H-M   'P 1'
#
loop_
_entity.id
_entity.type
_entity.pdbx_description
1 polymer ?
#
loop_
_entity_poly.entity_id
_entity_poly.type
_entity_poly.pdbx_seq_one_letter_code
_entity_poly.pdbx_strand_id
1 'polypeptide(L)'
;MANRGALWFFKNVYAIRSWIIIIIAFVVPCKLIICQTPESKCLYVICVMGLCYVTEAVPISVTSLFPIFLFPMLGIATAKHVSSKYVNDTSMLFFGGLIVAVAIEETGLHKRIALGIMKLVGVSPNMLLLGLMVPTWFLSMWISNTATSSMMLPIITAVIDQMKIAESDDDSNYVMDKKDNSNGPISEKDIKIEISDTQRKTTQRKSEEIKRLSKAFALSVAYAANTGGIATLVGTPPNLVLQSVANTYVYLYFIFIQIVTNVYLYQLPNKMLHHNTLSACIKGNWGGVTLFQ
;
A
#
# COMPACT_ATOMS: atom_id res chain seq x y z
N MET A 1 -27.87 12.54 -20.20
CA MET A 1 -26.95 13.53 -20.83
C MET A 1 -26.47 14.63 -19.86
N ALA A 2 -27.20 14.99 -18.80
CA ALA A 2 -26.79 16.02 -17.83
C ALA A 2 -25.48 15.74 -17.06
N ASN A 3 -25.07 14.48 -16.89
CA ASN A 3 -23.90 14.13 -16.08
C ASN A 3 -22.55 14.36 -16.78
N ARG A 4 -22.51 14.44 -18.13
CA ARG A 4 -21.25 14.67 -18.87
C ARG A 4 -20.78 16.13 -18.80
N GLY A 5 -21.71 17.09 -18.78
CA GLY A 5 -21.39 18.51 -18.67
C GLY A 5 -20.84 18.88 -17.28
N ALA A 6 -21.43 18.31 -16.22
CA ALA A 6 -20.94 18.48 -14.86
C ALA A 6 -19.54 17.86 -14.69
N LEU A 7 -19.32 16.64 -15.18
CA LEU A 7 -18.01 15.97 -15.09
C LEU A 7 -16.91 16.72 -15.87
N TRP A 8 -17.25 17.26 -17.05
CA TRP A 8 -16.35 18.12 -17.83
C TRP A 8 -16.02 19.43 -17.09
N PHE A 9 -17.03 20.08 -16.50
CA PHE A 9 -16.85 21.29 -15.69
C PHE A 9 -15.98 21.04 -14.46
N PHE A 10 -16.24 19.99 -13.69
CA PHE A 10 -15.41 19.62 -12.53
C PHE A 10 -13.98 19.28 -12.93
N LYS A 11 -13.78 18.56 -14.04
CA LYS A 11 -12.45 18.27 -14.57
C LYS A 11 -11.71 19.55 -15.00
N ASN A 12 -12.41 20.51 -15.59
CA ASN A 12 -11.84 21.78 -16.02
C ASN A 12 -11.49 22.69 -14.83
N VAL A 13 -12.36 22.75 -13.81
CA VAL A 13 -12.10 23.47 -12.55
C VAL A 13 -10.92 22.85 -11.80
N TYR A 14 -10.84 21.52 -11.73
CA TYR A 14 -9.69 20.81 -11.16
C TYR A 14 -8.40 21.09 -11.94
N ALA A 15 -8.46 21.10 -13.26
CA ALA A 15 -7.31 21.42 -14.10
C ALA A 15 -6.83 22.85 -13.83
N ILE A 16 -7.72 23.84 -13.86
CA ILE A 16 -7.40 25.25 -13.57
C ILE A 16 -6.81 25.39 -12.16
N ARG A 17 -7.38 24.70 -11.17
CA ARG A 17 -6.86 24.67 -9.79
C ARG A 17 -5.43 24.12 -9.74
N SER A 18 -5.15 23.00 -10.42
CA SER A 18 -3.81 22.42 -10.48
C SER A 18 -2.80 23.37 -11.15
N TRP A 19 -3.18 24.04 -12.25
CA TRP A 19 -2.32 25.03 -12.90
C TRP A 19 -1.99 26.22 -11.98
N ILE A 20 -2.98 26.74 -11.25
CA ILE A 20 -2.77 27.83 -10.27
C ILE A 20 -1.81 27.38 -9.16
N ILE A 21 -1.98 26.18 -8.64
CA ILE A 21 -1.12 25.63 -7.58
C ILE A 21 0.32 25.45 -8.08
N ILE A 22 0.51 24.98 -9.31
CA ILE A 22 1.85 24.85 -9.92
C ILE A 22 2.51 26.22 -10.03
N ILE A 23 1.78 27.23 -10.54
CA ILE A 23 2.31 28.60 -10.65
C ILE A 23 2.72 29.11 -9.27
N ILE A 24 1.88 28.93 -8.25
CA ILE A 24 2.19 29.32 -6.86
C ILE A 24 3.41 28.55 -6.35
N ALA A 25 3.51 27.24 -6.59
CA ALA A 25 4.61 26.40 -6.14
C ALA A 25 5.96 26.83 -6.73
N PHE A 26 5.99 27.36 -7.95
CA PHE A 26 7.20 27.89 -8.58
C PHE A 26 7.48 29.35 -8.21
N VAL A 27 6.46 30.18 -8.03
CA VAL A 27 6.56 31.62 -7.78
C VAL A 27 6.86 31.94 -6.32
N VAL A 28 6.23 31.26 -5.36
CA VAL A 28 6.40 31.53 -3.92
C VAL A 28 7.85 31.34 -3.45
N PRO A 29 8.54 30.23 -3.76
CA PRO A 29 9.94 30.07 -3.39
C PRO A 29 10.89 30.87 -4.31
N CYS A 30 10.42 31.57 -5.34
CA CYS A 30 11.28 32.28 -6.31
C CYS A 30 12.20 33.33 -5.64
N LYS A 31 11.82 33.87 -4.47
CA LYS A 31 12.70 34.74 -3.68
C LYS A 31 14.01 34.05 -3.25
N LEU A 32 14.02 32.73 -3.12
CA LEU A 32 15.22 31.96 -2.76
C LEU A 32 16.26 31.93 -3.90
N ILE A 33 15.85 32.05 -5.16
CA ILE A 33 16.78 32.09 -6.31
C ILE A 33 17.59 33.40 -6.31
N ILE A 34 17.03 34.47 -5.74
CA ILE A 34 17.64 35.82 -5.75
C ILE A 34 18.94 35.84 -4.93
N CYS A 35 19.11 34.96 -3.95
CA CYS A 35 20.32 34.88 -3.13
C CYS A 35 21.55 34.33 -3.88
N GLN A 36 21.41 33.79 -5.10
CA GLN A 36 22.49 33.29 -5.99
C GLN A 36 23.43 32.20 -5.41
N THR A 37 23.33 31.83 -4.13
CA THR A 37 24.13 30.76 -3.53
C THR A 37 23.68 29.38 -4.01
N PRO A 38 24.60 28.41 -4.18
CA PRO A 38 24.25 27.05 -4.60
C PRO A 38 23.28 26.36 -3.63
N GLU A 39 23.36 26.67 -2.33
CA GLU A 39 22.49 26.14 -1.29
C GLU A 39 21.05 26.67 -1.44
N SER A 40 20.87 27.95 -1.76
CA SER A 40 19.54 28.55 -1.95
C SER A 40 18.82 28.02 -3.19
N LYS A 41 19.57 27.74 -4.27
CA LYS A 41 19.05 27.12 -5.49
C LYS A 41 18.61 25.68 -5.25
N CYS A 42 19.34 24.94 -4.42
CA CYS A 42 18.94 23.59 -4.00
C CYS A 42 17.67 23.63 -3.14
N LEU A 43 17.63 24.53 -2.16
CA LEU A 43 16.47 24.73 -1.29
C LEU A 43 15.22 25.13 -2.08
N TYR A 44 15.36 25.97 -3.11
CA TYR A 44 14.28 26.30 -4.04
C TYR A 44 13.64 25.04 -4.64
N VAL A 45 14.44 24.15 -5.22
CA VAL A 45 13.93 22.93 -5.85
C VAL A 45 13.27 22.01 -4.82
N ILE A 46 13.84 21.89 -3.62
CA ILE A 46 13.23 21.11 -2.53
C ILE A 46 11.88 21.70 -2.13
N CYS A 47 11.76 23.02 -1.99
CA CYS A 47 10.49 23.69 -1.68
C CYS A 47 9.44 23.50 -2.79
N VAL A 48 9.85 23.64 -4.06
CA VAL A 48 8.97 23.39 -5.22
C VAL A 48 8.46 21.94 -5.20
N MET A 49 9.36 20.97 -5.03
CA MET A 49 8.99 19.55 -4.94
C MET A 49 8.09 19.27 -3.75
N GLY A 50 8.39 19.83 -2.58
CA GLY A 50 7.59 19.66 -1.36
C GLY A 50 6.18 20.20 -1.53
N LEU A 51 6.03 21.40 -2.12
CA LEU A 51 4.72 21.97 -2.43
C LEU A 51 3.97 21.11 -3.46
N CYS A 52 4.64 20.65 -4.51
CA CYS A 52 4.03 19.77 -5.52
C CYS A 52 3.63 18.40 -4.96
N TYR A 53 4.39 17.83 -4.02
CA TYR A 53 4.02 16.58 -3.35
C TYR A 53 2.83 16.74 -2.41
N VAL A 54 2.81 17.77 -1.56
CA VAL A 54 1.71 17.99 -0.60
C VAL A 54 0.40 18.36 -1.30
N THR A 55 0.49 19.12 -2.40
CA THR A 55 -0.70 19.57 -3.13
C THR A 55 -1.18 18.59 -4.19
N GLU A 56 -0.40 17.56 -4.51
CA GLU A 56 -0.66 16.59 -5.59
C GLU A 56 -1.08 17.25 -6.91
N ALA A 57 -0.62 18.47 -7.17
CA ALA A 57 -1.02 19.24 -8.36
C ALA A 57 -0.49 18.62 -9.67
N VAL A 58 0.63 17.89 -9.55
CA VAL A 58 1.33 17.15 -10.62
C VAL A 58 1.48 15.70 -10.14
N PRO A 59 1.34 14.69 -11.01
CA PRO A 59 1.56 13.30 -10.63
C PRO A 59 2.89 13.12 -9.90
N ILE A 60 2.89 12.32 -8.83
CA ILE A 60 4.05 12.10 -7.94
C ILE A 60 5.30 11.70 -8.76
N SER A 61 5.13 10.89 -9.80
CA SER A 61 6.19 10.47 -10.73
C SER A 61 6.78 11.59 -11.59
N VAL A 62 6.00 12.62 -11.91
CA VAL A 62 6.48 13.77 -12.71
C VAL A 62 7.19 14.77 -11.79
N THR A 63 6.63 15.02 -10.60
CA THR A 63 7.28 15.83 -9.56
C THR A 63 8.63 15.24 -9.15
N SER A 64 8.73 13.92 -9.06
CA SER A 64 9.99 13.25 -8.72
C SER A 64 11.07 13.45 -9.76
N LEU A 65 10.75 13.75 -11.04
CA LEU A 65 11.73 14.01 -12.12
C LEU A 65 12.23 15.46 -12.17
N PHE A 66 11.63 16.38 -11.42
CA PHE A 66 12.01 17.80 -11.44
C PHE A 66 13.51 18.06 -11.21
N PRO A 67 14.22 17.36 -10.30
CA PRO A 67 15.66 17.52 -10.12
C PRO A 67 16.48 17.27 -11.38
N ILE A 68 16.07 16.36 -12.25
CA ILE A 68 16.81 16.04 -13.50
C ILE A 68 16.88 17.26 -14.42
N PHE A 69 15.84 18.10 -14.42
CA PHE A 69 15.77 19.30 -15.26
C PHE A 69 16.23 20.56 -14.52
N LEU A 70 15.79 20.75 -13.28
CA LEU A 70 16.05 21.96 -12.51
C LEU A 70 17.49 22.06 -12.00
N PHE A 71 18.13 20.94 -11.61
CA PHE A 71 19.50 20.99 -11.10
C PHE A 71 20.53 21.39 -12.17
N PRO A 72 20.48 20.85 -13.40
CA PRO A 72 21.35 21.33 -14.48
C PRO A 72 21.03 22.75 -14.91
N MET A 73 19.75 23.14 -14.97
CA MET A 73 19.32 24.48 -15.37
C MET A 73 19.80 25.56 -14.40
N LEU A 74 19.80 25.27 -13.10
CA LEU A 74 20.25 26.19 -12.05
C LEU A 74 21.78 26.17 -11.81
N GLY A 75 22.49 25.26 -12.49
CA GLY A 75 23.94 25.07 -12.37
C GLY A 75 24.37 24.42 -11.05
N ILE A 76 23.49 23.62 -10.42
CA ILE A 76 23.77 22.96 -9.13
C ILE A 76 24.56 21.65 -9.34
N ALA A 77 24.10 20.83 -10.28
CA ALA A 77 24.70 19.53 -10.57
C ALA A 77 24.52 19.15 -12.04
N THR A 78 25.48 18.41 -12.60
CA THR A 78 25.43 17.93 -13.98
C THR A 78 24.32 16.88 -14.14
N ALA A 79 23.60 16.92 -15.27
CA ALA A 79 22.51 15.98 -15.59
C ALA A 79 22.91 14.50 -15.40
N LYS A 80 24.14 14.14 -15.80
CA LYS A 80 24.71 12.78 -15.66
C LYS A 80 24.78 12.32 -14.20
N HIS A 81 25.11 13.22 -13.27
CA HIS A 81 25.22 12.89 -11.85
C HIS A 81 23.85 12.76 -11.19
N VAL A 82 22.88 13.58 -11.62
CA VAL A 82 21.51 13.52 -11.10
C VAL A 82 20.78 12.28 -11.63
N SER A 83 20.94 11.95 -12.90
CA SER A 83 20.27 10.80 -13.53
C SER A 83 20.74 9.46 -12.96
N SER A 84 22.02 9.33 -12.57
CA SER A 84 22.53 8.08 -11.99
C SER A 84 21.88 7.74 -10.65
N LYS A 85 21.29 8.71 -9.95
CA LYS A 85 20.57 8.48 -8.69
C LYS A 85 19.15 7.94 -8.86
N TYR A 86 18.58 7.96 -10.06
CA TYR A 86 17.23 7.43 -10.32
C TYR A 86 17.21 5.92 -10.54
N VAL A 87 18.35 5.34 -10.94
CA VAL A 87 18.49 3.92 -11.24
C VAL A 87 19.49 3.31 -10.26
N ASN A 88 18.99 2.93 -9.09
CA ASN A 88 19.76 2.20 -8.08
C ASN A 88 19.25 0.75 -7.99
N ASP A 89 20.04 -0.13 -7.39
CA ASP A 89 19.71 -1.56 -7.23
C ASP A 89 18.36 -1.78 -6.52
N THR A 90 18.03 -0.96 -5.53
CA THR A 90 16.74 -0.99 -4.83
C THR A 90 15.56 -0.68 -5.77
N SER A 91 15.73 0.24 -6.72
CA SER A 91 14.70 0.55 -7.71
C SER A 91 14.50 -0.63 -8.67
N MET A 92 15.58 -1.30 -9.09
CA MET A 92 15.52 -2.50 -9.92
C MET A 92 14.86 -3.68 -9.20
N LEU A 93 15.17 -3.88 -7.92
CA LEU A 93 14.51 -4.88 -7.07
C LEU A 93 13.00 -4.61 -6.96
N PHE A 94 12.60 -3.35 -6.80
CA PHE A 94 11.19 -2.97 -6.80
C PHE A 94 10.49 -3.29 -8.11
N PHE A 95 11.10 -2.95 -9.25
CA PHE A 95 10.56 -3.29 -10.57
C PHE A 95 10.40 -4.82 -10.74
N GLY A 96 11.39 -5.61 -10.33
CA GLY A 96 11.30 -7.08 -10.34
C GLY A 96 10.17 -7.61 -9.45
N GLY A 97 10.03 -7.07 -8.24
CA GLY A 97 8.95 -7.41 -7.32
C GLY A 97 7.56 -7.09 -7.87
N LEU A 98 7.39 -5.94 -8.52
CA LEU A 98 6.14 -5.57 -9.18
C LEU A 98 5.80 -6.50 -10.33
N ILE A 99 6.78 -6.91 -11.15
CA ILE A 99 6.55 -7.87 -12.24
C ILE A 99 6.06 -9.22 -11.69
N VAL A 100 6.69 -9.72 -10.62
CA VAL A 100 6.27 -10.97 -9.96
C VAL A 100 4.86 -10.83 -9.36
N ALA A 101 4.57 -9.70 -8.70
CA ALA A 101 3.25 -9.43 -8.13
C ALA A 101 2.16 -9.44 -9.20
N VAL A 102 2.38 -8.75 -10.33
CA VAL A 102 1.46 -8.73 -11.47
C VAL A 102 1.30 -10.11 -12.10
N ALA A 103 2.37 -10.90 -12.22
CA ALA A 103 2.28 -12.28 -12.73
C ALA A 103 1.42 -13.19 -11.82
N ILE A 104 1.55 -13.05 -10.49
CA ILE A 104 0.72 -13.77 -9.50
C ILE A 104 -0.74 -13.29 -9.56
N GLU A 105 -0.96 -12.01 -9.87
CA GLU A 105 -2.28 -11.44 -10.08
C GLU A 105 -2.95 -12.02 -11.33
N GLU A 106 -2.29 -11.97 -12.48
CA GLU A 106 -2.83 -12.46 -13.76
C GLU A 106 -3.10 -13.97 -13.74
N THR A 107 -2.29 -14.76 -13.03
CA THR A 107 -2.54 -16.20 -12.87
C THR A 107 -3.72 -16.52 -11.94
N GLY A 108 -4.25 -15.53 -11.22
CA GLY A 108 -5.32 -15.71 -10.24
C GLY A 108 -4.94 -16.59 -9.05
N LEU A 109 -3.64 -16.84 -8.85
CA LEU A 109 -3.12 -17.70 -7.78
C LEU A 109 -3.55 -17.19 -6.40
N HIS A 110 -3.46 -15.88 -6.19
CA HIS A 110 -3.89 -15.20 -4.98
C HIS A 110 -5.37 -15.47 -4.64
N LYS A 111 -6.28 -15.49 -5.63
CA LYS A 111 -7.71 -15.83 -5.44
C LYS A 111 -7.89 -17.27 -5.00
N ARG A 112 -7.14 -18.21 -5.58
CA ARG A 112 -7.20 -19.62 -5.20
C ARG A 112 -6.76 -19.82 -3.76
N ILE A 113 -5.69 -19.15 -3.34
CA ILE A 113 -5.20 -19.19 -1.96
C ILE A 113 -6.24 -18.57 -1.00
N ALA A 114 -6.77 -17.40 -1.32
CA ALA A 114 -7.78 -16.73 -0.50
C ALA A 114 -9.06 -17.58 -0.33
N LEU A 115 -9.59 -18.11 -1.44
CA LEU A 115 -10.76 -18.99 -1.41
C LEU A 115 -10.48 -20.32 -0.69
N GLY A 116 -9.26 -20.86 -0.81
CA GLY A 116 -8.82 -22.04 -0.07
C GLY A 116 -8.84 -21.81 1.44
N ILE A 117 -8.33 -20.66 1.89
CA ILE A 117 -8.34 -20.29 3.32
C ILE A 117 -9.77 -20.04 3.81
N MET A 118 -10.61 -19.36 3.03
CA MET A 118 -12.01 -19.14 3.40
C MET A 118 -12.83 -20.43 3.48
N LYS A 119 -12.51 -21.47 2.70
CA LYS A 119 -13.12 -22.80 2.86
C LYS A 119 -12.75 -23.49 4.16
N LEU A 120 -11.58 -23.17 4.72
CA LEU A 120 -11.08 -23.72 5.97
C LEU A 120 -11.67 -22.98 7.19
N VAL A 121 -12.10 -21.75 6.97
CA VAL A 121 -12.71 -20.88 7.97
C VAL A 121 -14.22 -21.16 8.07
N GLY A 122 -14.70 -21.38 9.29
CA GLY A 122 -16.11 -21.69 9.56
C GLY A 122 -17.08 -20.53 9.30
N VAL A 123 -18.38 -20.82 9.42
CA VAL A 123 -19.50 -19.95 9.01
C VAL A 123 -19.86 -18.87 10.03
N SER A 124 -19.15 -18.75 11.15
CA SER A 124 -19.47 -17.75 12.18
C SER A 124 -18.96 -16.35 11.77
N PRO A 125 -19.68 -15.24 12.10
CA PRO A 125 -19.28 -13.89 11.70
C PRO A 125 -17.86 -13.50 12.14
N ASN A 126 -17.44 -13.94 13.34
CA ASN A 126 -16.09 -13.69 13.87
C ASN A 126 -15.02 -14.48 13.12
N MET A 127 -15.29 -15.75 12.78
CA MET A 127 -14.36 -16.55 11.98
C MET A 127 -14.26 -16.02 10.57
N LEU A 128 -15.37 -15.60 9.96
CA LEU A 128 -15.37 -15.03 8.63
C LEU A 128 -14.57 -13.73 8.56
N LEU A 129 -14.64 -12.91 9.61
CA LEU A 129 -13.79 -11.72 9.75
C LEU A 129 -12.29 -12.09 9.75
N LEU A 130 -11.90 -13.14 10.48
CA LEU A 130 -10.53 -13.67 10.45
C LEU A 130 -10.17 -14.27 9.09
N GLY A 131 -11.10 -14.96 8.45
CA GLY A 131 -10.94 -15.54 7.12
C GLY A 131 -10.82 -14.50 6.01
N LEU A 132 -11.24 -13.26 6.25
CA LEU A 132 -10.95 -12.13 5.39
C LEU A 132 -9.62 -11.46 5.76
N MET A 133 -9.34 -11.27 7.06
CA MET A 133 -8.12 -10.58 7.52
C MET A 133 -6.84 -11.35 7.19
N VAL A 134 -6.76 -12.65 7.51
CA VAL A 134 -5.51 -13.43 7.38
C VAL A 134 -5.05 -13.55 5.93
N PRO A 135 -5.91 -13.91 4.95
CA PRO A 135 -5.51 -13.92 3.55
C PRO A 135 -5.16 -12.52 3.05
N THR A 136 -5.90 -11.49 3.46
CA THR A 136 -5.61 -10.11 3.05
C THR A 136 -4.22 -9.69 3.52
N TRP A 137 -3.89 -9.94 4.77
CA TRP A 137 -2.58 -9.63 5.34
C TRP A 137 -1.45 -10.34 4.59
N PHE A 138 -1.61 -11.65 4.35
CA PHE A 138 -0.62 -12.44 3.62
C PHE A 138 -0.45 -11.99 2.17
N LEU A 139 -1.55 -11.74 1.46
CA LEU A 139 -1.50 -11.28 0.07
C LEU A 139 -0.88 -9.89 -0.05
N SER A 140 -1.14 -9.00 0.90
CA SER A 140 -0.59 -7.64 0.90
C SER A 140 0.92 -7.57 1.19
N MET A 141 1.55 -8.68 1.57
CA MET A 141 3.01 -8.76 1.62
C MET A 141 3.65 -8.80 0.22
N TRP A 142 2.96 -9.39 -0.75
CA TRP A 142 3.53 -9.63 -2.07
C TRP A 142 2.92 -8.74 -3.14
N ILE A 143 1.68 -8.29 -2.89
CA ILE A 143 0.88 -7.44 -3.78
C ILE A 143 0.73 -6.06 -3.13
N SER A 144 0.59 -5.01 -3.93
CA SER A 144 0.36 -3.66 -3.40
C SER A 144 -0.93 -3.58 -2.56
N ASN A 145 -0.90 -2.82 -1.46
CA ASN A 145 -2.05 -2.66 -0.55
C ASN A 145 -3.34 -2.27 -1.28
N THR A 146 -3.22 -1.38 -2.28
CA THR A 146 -4.36 -0.92 -3.09
C THR A 146 -4.92 -2.05 -3.96
N ALA A 147 -4.07 -2.83 -4.62
CA ALA A 147 -4.51 -3.97 -5.42
C ALA A 147 -5.17 -5.04 -4.52
N THR A 148 -4.55 -5.41 -3.40
CA THR A 148 -5.10 -6.38 -2.44
C THR A 148 -6.48 -5.96 -1.93
N SER A 149 -6.67 -4.69 -1.58
CA SER A 149 -7.96 -4.16 -1.13
C SER A 149 -9.02 -4.24 -2.23
N SER A 150 -8.65 -3.90 -3.47
CA SER A 150 -9.56 -3.96 -4.63
C SER A 150 -9.98 -5.38 -5.00
N MET A 151 -9.11 -6.38 -4.78
CA MET A 151 -9.40 -7.79 -4.99
C MET A 151 -10.34 -8.35 -3.93
N MET A 152 -10.20 -7.90 -2.68
CA MET A 152 -11.03 -8.34 -1.56
C MET A 152 -12.42 -7.70 -1.59
N LEU A 153 -12.57 -6.52 -2.17
CA LEU A 153 -13.87 -5.84 -2.29
C LEU A 153 -14.98 -6.71 -2.90
N PRO A 154 -14.81 -7.34 -4.09
CA PRO A 154 -15.83 -8.22 -4.65
C PRO A 154 -16.09 -9.48 -3.80
N ILE A 155 -15.09 -9.95 -3.06
CA ILE A 155 -15.25 -11.10 -2.14
C ILE A 155 -16.13 -10.69 -0.95
N ILE A 156 -15.85 -9.52 -0.36
CA ILE A 156 -16.64 -8.95 0.74
C ILE A 156 -18.09 -8.76 0.29
N THR A 157 -18.33 -8.20 -0.91
CA THR A 157 -19.69 -8.00 -1.41
C THR A 157 -20.42 -9.32 -1.62
N ALA A 158 -19.73 -10.33 -2.17
CA ALA A 158 -20.31 -11.67 -2.34
C ALA A 158 -20.71 -12.29 -0.99
N VAL A 159 -19.87 -12.15 0.03
CA VAL A 159 -20.16 -12.62 1.39
C VAL A 159 -21.36 -11.90 2.01
N ILE A 160 -21.42 -10.57 1.88
CA ILE A 160 -22.54 -9.77 2.41
C ILE A 160 -23.85 -10.14 1.72
N ASP A 161 -23.82 -10.38 0.41
CA ASP A 161 -25.02 -10.74 -0.34
C ASP A 161 -25.52 -12.14 0.04
N GLN A 162 -24.63 -13.09 0.33
CA GLN A 162 -25.02 -14.40 0.89
C GLN A 162 -25.69 -14.26 2.27
N MET A 163 -25.21 -13.34 3.13
CA MET A 163 -25.83 -13.08 4.43
C MET A 163 -27.24 -12.49 4.30
N LYS A 164 -27.46 -11.58 3.35
CA LYS A 164 -28.78 -11.01 3.10
C LYS A 164 -29.78 -12.05 2.58
N ILE A 165 -29.31 -12.97 1.72
CA ILE A 165 -30.15 -14.06 1.19
C ILE A 165 -30.56 -15.00 2.33
N ALA A 166 -29.61 -15.42 3.16
CA ALA A 166 -29.90 -16.24 4.34
C ALA A 166 -30.90 -15.55 5.29
N GLU A 167 -30.80 -14.23 5.46
CA GLU A 167 -31.75 -13.47 6.26
C GLU A 167 -33.17 -13.44 5.65
N SER A 168 -33.29 -13.27 4.33
CA SER A 168 -34.59 -13.27 3.66
C SER A 168 -35.30 -14.62 3.74
N ASP A 169 -34.54 -15.71 3.72
CA ASP A 169 -35.08 -17.07 3.85
C ASP A 169 -35.59 -17.31 5.29
N ASP A 170 -34.84 -16.89 6.31
CA ASP A 170 -35.26 -16.97 7.73
C ASP A 170 -36.55 -16.17 7.99
N ASP A 171 -36.64 -14.94 7.47
CA ASP A 171 -37.83 -14.10 7.62
C ASP A 171 -39.05 -14.74 6.94
N SER A 172 -38.87 -15.44 5.81
CA SER A 172 -39.95 -16.14 5.10
C SER A 172 -40.46 -17.37 5.86
N ASN A 173 -39.55 -18.19 6.40
CA ASN A 173 -39.90 -19.38 7.18
C ASN A 173 -40.61 -19.01 8.49
N TYR A 174 -40.18 -17.94 9.16
CA TYR A 174 -40.82 -17.44 10.38
C TYR A 174 -42.29 -17.02 10.15
N VAL A 175 -42.58 -16.37 9.02
CA VAL A 175 -43.96 -15.93 8.69
C VAL A 175 -44.87 -17.14 8.43
N MET A 176 -44.35 -18.19 7.81
CA MET A 176 -45.11 -19.42 7.56
C MET A 176 -45.42 -20.14 8.88
N ASP A 177 -44.41 -20.37 9.72
CA ASP A 177 -44.57 -21.06 11.01
C ASP A 177 -45.50 -20.32 11.98
N LYS A 178 -45.46 -18.98 11.99
CA LYS A 178 -46.35 -18.17 12.84
C LYS A 178 -47.80 -18.14 12.35
N LYS A 179 -48.03 -18.24 11.04
CA LYS A 179 -49.39 -18.34 10.47
C LYS A 179 -50.05 -19.66 10.84
N ASP A 180 -49.31 -20.76 10.75
CA ASP A 180 -49.84 -22.10 11.04
C ASP A 180 -50.26 -22.26 12.52
N ASN A 181 -49.55 -21.57 13.42
CA ASN A 181 -49.78 -21.63 14.87
C ASN A 181 -50.81 -20.61 15.42
N SER A 182 -51.31 -19.65 14.63
CA SER A 182 -52.16 -18.53 15.11
C SER A 182 -53.68 -18.68 14.88
N ASN A 183 -54.22 -19.90 14.81
CA ASN A 183 -55.64 -20.17 14.53
C ASN A 183 -56.63 -19.84 15.68
N GLY A 184 -56.37 -18.80 16.48
CA GLY A 184 -57.27 -18.33 17.56
C GLY A 184 -58.34 -17.32 17.09
N PRO A 185 -59.39 -17.04 17.90
CA PRO A 185 -60.58 -16.27 17.49
C PRO A 185 -60.38 -14.74 17.44
N ILE A 186 -59.16 -14.27 17.15
CA ILE A 186 -58.81 -12.85 17.10
C ILE A 186 -58.93 -12.36 15.64
N SER A 187 -59.41 -11.14 15.44
CA SER A 187 -59.57 -10.50 14.12
C SER A 187 -58.29 -10.62 13.28
N GLU A 188 -58.40 -11.30 12.14
CA GLU A 188 -57.30 -11.62 11.22
C GLU A 188 -56.53 -10.38 10.72
N LYS A 189 -57.17 -9.20 10.77
CA LYS A 189 -56.54 -7.91 10.42
C LYS A 189 -55.58 -7.42 11.51
N ASP A 190 -55.95 -7.56 12.77
CA ASP A 190 -55.15 -7.07 13.90
C ASP A 190 -53.89 -7.92 14.08
N ILE A 191 -54.02 -9.25 13.88
CA ILE A 191 -52.88 -10.18 13.84
C ILE A 191 -51.92 -9.83 12.69
N LYS A 192 -52.43 -9.55 11.48
CA LYS A 192 -51.59 -9.16 10.33
C LYS A 192 -50.85 -7.85 10.56
N ILE A 193 -51.50 -6.87 11.20
CA ILE A 193 -50.89 -5.59 11.55
C ILE A 193 -49.77 -5.80 12.58
N GLU A 194 -50.02 -6.55 13.66
CA GLU A 194 -49.04 -6.82 14.72
C GLU A 194 -47.83 -7.65 14.23
N ILE A 195 -48.06 -8.64 13.37
CA ILE A 195 -47.00 -9.39 12.67
C ILE A 195 -46.21 -8.43 11.78
N SER A 196 -46.87 -7.56 11.01
CA SER A 196 -46.18 -6.65 10.11
C SER A 196 -45.34 -5.59 10.82
N ASP A 197 -45.79 -5.07 11.97
CA ASP A 197 -45.05 -4.08 12.75
C ASP A 197 -43.87 -4.71 13.50
N THR A 198 -44.06 -5.91 14.03
CA THR A 198 -42.98 -6.70 14.65
C THR A 198 -41.94 -7.11 13.61
N GLN A 199 -42.37 -7.55 12.43
CA GLN A 199 -41.49 -7.91 11.33
C GLN A 199 -40.73 -6.70 10.80
N ARG A 200 -41.38 -5.55 10.61
CA ARG A 200 -40.70 -4.30 10.22
C ARG A 200 -39.60 -3.90 11.21
N LYS A 201 -39.87 -3.97 12.53
CA LYS A 201 -38.85 -3.67 13.56
C LYS A 201 -37.68 -4.65 13.54
N THR A 202 -37.95 -5.95 13.36
CA THR A 202 -36.93 -7.01 13.29
C THR A 202 -36.08 -6.91 12.03
N THR A 203 -36.70 -6.81 10.85
CA THR A 203 -36.01 -6.64 9.57
C THR A 203 -35.20 -5.33 9.53
N GLN A 204 -35.71 -4.25 10.14
CA GLN A 204 -34.94 -3.00 10.25
C GLN A 204 -33.70 -3.16 11.15
N ARG A 205 -33.82 -3.83 12.30
CA ARG A 205 -32.69 -4.09 13.21
C ARG A 205 -31.63 -4.99 12.56
N LYS A 206 -32.05 -6.09 11.92
CA LYS A 206 -31.13 -7.01 11.22
C LYS A 206 -30.45 -6.35 10.00
N SER A 207 -31.17 -5.55 9.22
CA SER A 207 -30.58 -4.75 8.14
C SER A 207 -29.49 -3.79 8.64
N GLU A 208 -29.68 -3.19 9.82
CA GLU A 208 -28.65 -2.38 10.47
C GLU A 208 -27.45 -3.21 10.92
N GLU A 209 -27.66 -4.42 11.45
CA GLU A 209 -26.59 -5.35 11.82
C GLU A 209 -25.75 -5.77 10.61
N ILE A 210 -26.37 -6.15 9.48
CA ILE A 210 -25.65 -6.45 8.24
C ILE A 210 -24.86 -5.23 7.75
N LYS A 211 -25.41 -4.02 7.84
CA LYS A 211 -24.67 -2.80 7.47
C LYS A 211 -23.47 -2.57 8.39
N ARG A 212 -23.60 -2.82 9.70
CA ARG A 212 -22.48 -2.73 10.66
C ARG A 212 -21.42 -3.78 10.35
N LEU A 213 -21.83 -5.02 10.07
CA LEU A 213 -20.94 -6.12 9.72
C LEU A 213 -20.21 -5.87 8.40
N SER A 214 -20.91 -5.34 7.39
CA SER A 214 -20.33 -4.94 6.11
C SER A 214 -19.23 -3.89 6.28
N LYS A 215 -19.49 -2.87 7.11
CA LYS A 215 -18.48 -1.85 7.46
C LYS A 215 -17.30 -2.47 8.20
N ALA A 216 -17.56 -3.41 9.11
CA ALA A 216 -16.51 -4.12 9.84
C ALA A 216 -15.62 -4.95 8.90
N PHE A 217 -16.19 -5.66 7.92
CA PHE A 217 -15.44 -6.41 6.90
C PHE A 217 -14.61 -5.52 5.99
N ALA A 218 -15.17 -4.40 5.53
CA ALA A 218 -14.42 -3.45 4.71
C ALA A 218 -13.23 -2.84 5.48
N LEU A 219 -13.47 -2.45 6.74
CA LEU A 219 -12.44 -1.83 7.57
C LEU A 219 -11.36 -2.85 7.99
N SER A 220 -11.75 -4.08 8.32
CA SER A 220 -10.82 -5.15 8.69
C SER A 220 -9.84 -5.47 7.56
N VAL A 221 -10.34 -5.58 6.33
CA VAL A 221 -9.53 -5.82 5.14
C VAL A 221 -8.61 -4.64 4.85
N ALA A 222 -9.10 -3.40 4.92
CA ALA A 222 -8.26 -2.23 4.72
C ALA A 222 -7.09 -2.16 5.72
N TYR A 223 -7.35 -2.50 6.99
CA TYR A 223 -6.33 -2.52 8.03
C TYR A 223 -5.35 -3.68 7.84
N ALA A 224 -5.85 -4.88 7.53
CA ALA A 224 -5.03 -6.06 7.27
C ALA A 224 -4.13 -5.88 6.04
N ALA A 225 -4.61 -5.23 4.98
CA ALA A 225 -3.80 -4.90 3.81
C ALA A 225 -2.66 -3.97 4.19
N ASN A 226 -2.96 -2.88 4.91
CA ASN A 226 -1.93 -1.94 5.34
C ASN A 226 -0.88 -2.55 6.27
N THR A 227 -1.28 -3.41 7.23
CA THR A 227 -0.33 -4.09 8.12
C THR A 227 0.46 -5.19 7.41
N GLY A 228 -0.12 -5.85 6.40
CA GLY A 228 0.57 -6.83 5.57
C GLY A 228 1.68 -6.22 4.72
N GLY A 229 1.43 -5.04 4.13
CA GLY A 229 2.41 -4.33 3.31
C GLY A 229 3.64 -3.81 4.07
N ILE A 230 3.59 -3.77 5.40
CA ILE A 230 4.75 -3.42 6.25
C ILE A 230 5.69 -4.62 6.41
N ALA A 231 5.21 -5.86 6.28
CA ALA A 231 5.97 -7.04 6.64
C ALA A 231 7.13 -7.37 5.69
N THR A 232 7.05 -6.92 4.44
CA THR A 232 8.04 -7.22 3.40
C THR A 232 8.55 -5.96 2.73
N LEU A 233 9.76 -6.09 2.17
CA LEU A 233 10.43 -5.00 1.47
C LEU A 233 9.68 -4.57 0.19
N VAL A 234 9.06 -5.51 -0.52
CA VAL A 234 8.32 -5.25 -1.78
C VAL A 234 6.90 -4.72 -1.53
N GLY A 235 6.37 -4.92 -0.32
CA GLY A 235 4.97 -4.63 0.01
C GLY A 235 4.58 -3.16 -0.12
N THR A 236 5.42 -2.23 0.36
CA THR A 236 5.13 -0.79 0.29
C THR A 236 6.35 0.06 -0.11
N PRO A 237 6.17 1.11 -0.93
CA PRO A 237 7.27 2.00 -1.35
C PRO A 237 8.11 2.61 -0.22
N PRO A 238 7.54 3.01 0.94
CA PRO A 238 8.32 3.50 2.08
C PRO A 238 9.37 2.51 2.59
N ASN A 239 9.09 1.20 2.54
CA ASN A 239 10.05 0.18 3.00
C ASN A 239 11.32 0.15 2.12
N LEU A 240 11.18 0.42 0.83
CA LEU A 240 12.30 0.51 -0.12
C LEU A 240 13.10 1.79 0.07
N VAL A 241 12.42 2.90 0.33
CA VAL A 241 13.11 4.16 0.67
C VAL A 241 13.91 3.97 1.95
N LEU A 242 13.32 3.34 2.96
CA LEU A 242 14.02 3.01 4.21
C LEU A 242 15.22 2.10 3.96
N GLN A 243 15.10 1.07 3.13
CA GLN A 243 16.23 0.20 2.78
C GLN A 243 17.33 0.97 2.05
N SER A 244 16.99 1.84 1.09
CA SER A 244 17.97 2.67 0.38
C SER A 244 18.73 3.59 1.33
N VAL A 245 18.03 4.16 2.31
CA VAL A 245 18.64 5.00 3.35
C VAL A 245 19.49 4.17 4.31
N ALA A 246 18.97 3.02 4.78
CA ALA A 246 19.67 2.12 5.67
C ALA A 246 20.95 1.55 5.06
N ASN A 247 20.91 1.12 3.80
CA ASN A 247 22.11 0.69 3.07
C ASN A 247 23.16 1.81 3.05
N THR A 248 22.76 3.07 2.83
CA THR A 248 23.70 4.20 2.84
C THR A 248 24.44 4.33 4.19
N TYR A 249 23.76 4.10 5.32
CA TYR A 249 24.38 4.13 6.65
C TYR A 249 25.18 2.88 7.00
N VAL A 250 24.71 1.68 6.61
CA VAL A 250 25.38 0.40 6.88
C VAL A 250 26.68 0.28 6.06
N TYR A 251 26.70 0.73 4.80
CA TYR A 251 27.94 0.80 4.01
C TYR A 251 28.97 1.74 4.63
N LEU A 252 28.54 2.88 5.17
CA LEU A 252 29.43 3.81 5.89
C LEU A 252 30.03 3.16 7.14
N TYR A 253 29.23 2.38 7.87
CA TYR A 253 29.69 1.63 9.05
C TYR A 253 30.66 0.49 8.67
N PHE A 254 30.38 -0.23 7.58
CA PHE A 254 31.24 -1.32 7.08
C PHE A 254 32.56 -0.80 6.51
N ILE A 255 32.55 0.34 5.80
CA ILE A 255 33.76 1.04 5.34
C ILE A 255 34.57 1.54 6.54
N PHE A 256 33.92 2.08 7.56
CA PHE A 256 34.59 2.54 8.77
C PHE A 256 35.26 1.37 9.51
N ILE A 257 34.58 0.23 9.66
CA ILE A 257 35.16 -0.99 10.23
C ILE A 257 36.33 -1.47 9.36
N GLN A 258 36.21 -1.51 8.03
CA GLN A 258 37.28 -1.93 7.14
C GLN A 258 38.53 -1.02 7.24
N ILE A 259 38.33 0.30 7.34
CA ILE A 259 39.41 1.28 7.53
C ILE A 259 40.05 1.10 8.91
N VAL A 260 39.25 0.99 9.97
CA VAL A 260 39.75 0.79 11.34
C VAL A 260 40.51 -0.53 11.43
N THR A 261 39.98 -1.63 10.92
CA THR A 261 40.67 -2.93 10.89
C THR A 261 41.97 -2.87 10.09
N ASN A 262 42.01 -2.19 8.94
CA ASN A 262 43.24 -2.01 8.16
C ASN A 262 44.28 -1.13 8.87
N VAL A 263 43.86 -0.06 9.56
CA VAL A 263 44.74 0.82 10.35
C VAL A 263 45.30 0.07 11.56
N TYR A 264 44.46 -0.71 12.26
CA TYR A 264 44.90 -1.55 13.38
C TYR A 264 45.83 -2.70 12.93
N LEU A 265 45.61 -3.28 11.75
CA LEU A 265 46.52 -4.27 11.16
C LEU A 265 47.87 -3.67 10.76
N TYR A 266 47.94 -2.39 10.39
CA TYR A 266 49.19 -1.69 10.09
C TYR A 266 50.01 -1.31 11.33
N GLN A 267 49.37 -1.17 12.49
CA GLN A 267 50.03 -0.86 13.77
C GLN A 267 50.48 -2.10 14.56
N LEU A 268 50.11 -3.31 14.12
CA LEU A 268 50.60 -4.54 14.73
C LEU A 268 52.08 -4.77 14.36
N PRO A 269 53.00 -4.90 15.36
CA PRO A 269 54.41 -5.13 15.09
C PRO A 269 54.60 -6.44 14.31
N ASN A 270 55.47 -6.41 13.30
CA ASN A 270 55.81 -7.44 12.30
C ASN A 270 56.20 -8.85 12.80
N LYS A 271 55.88 -9.25 14.04
CA LYS A 271 56.30 -10.52 14.65
C LYS A 271 55.26 -11.64 14.65
N MET A 272 54.07 -11.47 14.06
CA MET A 272 53.06 -12.55 13.99
C MET A 272 52.37 -12.67 12.62
N LEU A 273 53.13 -12.63 11.52
CA LEU A 273 52.61 -13.02 10.21
C LEU A 273 53.03 -14.45 9.85
N HIS A 274 52.17 -15.42 10.15
CA HIS A 274 52.22 -16.70 9.44
C HIS A 274 51.81 -16.42 7.98
N HIS A 275 52.78 -16.50 7.08
CA HIS A 275 52.78 -15.95 5.71
C HIS A 275 51.73 -16.54 4.74
N ASN A 276 50.88 -17.48 5.19
CA ASN A 276 49.97 -18.25 4.33
C ASN A 276 48.49 -17.84 4.43
N THR A 277 48.05 -17.16 5.50
CA THR A 277 46.64 -16.76 5.65
C THR A 277 46.34 -15.37 5.07
N LEU A 278 47.32 -14.46 5.05
CA LEU A 278 47.14 -13.10 4.52
C LEU A 278 47.11 -13.00 2.99
N SER A 279 47.75 -13.95 2.29
CA SER A 279 47.74 -13.98 0.81
C SER A 279 46.34 -14.31 0.23
N ALA A 280 45.50 -15.02 0.99
CA ALA A 280 44.13 -15.34 0.58
C ALA A 280 43.18 -14.14 0.70
N CYS A 281 43.34 -13.31 1.75
CA CYS A 281 42.54 -12.10 1.93
C CYS A 281 42.90 -10.97 0.95
N ILE A 282 44.18 -10.84 0.56
CA ILE A 282 44.64 -9.77 -0.33
C ILE A 282 44.32 -10.08 -1.81
N LYS A 283 44.22 -11.35 -2.22
CA LYS A 283 43.96 -11.73 -3.62
C LYS A 283 42.49 -11.74 -4.05
N GLY A 284 41.55 -11.34 -3.19
CA GLY A 284 40.14 -11.14 -3.59
C GLY A 284 39.46 -12.37 -4.19
N ASN A 285 39.94 -13.57 -3.90
CA ASN A 285 39.35 -14.80 -4.45
C ASN A 285 38.37 -15.41 -3.45
N TRP A 286 37.20 -14.78 -3.30
CA TRP A 286 36.03 -15.39 -2.65
C TRP A 286 35.27 -16.25 -3.66
N GLY A 287 35.95 -17.26 -4.21
CA GLY A 287 35.27 -18.36 -4.86
C GLY A 287 34.59 -19.21 -3.79
N GLY A 288 33.27 -19.08 -3.65
CA GLY A 288 32.45 -20.06 -2.92
C GLY A 288 31.61 -19.58 -1.75
N VAL A 289 31.03 -18.37 -1.78
CA VAL A 289 29.87 -18.06 -0.94
C VAL A 289 28.66 -17.78 -1.83
N THR A 290 28.16 -18.87 -2.44
CA THR A 290 26.79 -18.95 -2.93
C THR A 290 25.85 -19.08 -1.73
N LEU A 291 25.42 -17.95 -1.18
CA LEU A 291 24.27 -17.88 -0.28
C LEU A 291 23.67 -16.49 -0.45
N PHE A 292 22.48 -16.46 -1.06
CA PHE A 292 21.81 -15.34 -1.75
C PHE A 292 22.18 -15.18 -3.22
N GLN A 293 21.56 -16.05 -4.02
CA GLN A 293 21.09 -15.72 -5.36
C GLN A 293 19.56 -15.81 -5.33
#